data_AF-A0AAV6K1L7-F1
#
_entry.id   AF-A0AAV6K1L7-F1
#
_cell.length_a   1.000
_cell.length_b   1.000
_cell.length_c   1.000
_cell.angle_alpha   90.00
_cell.angle_beta   90.00
_cell.angle_gamma   90.00
#
_symmetry.space_group_name_H-M   'P 1'
#
loop_
_entity.id
_entity.type
_entity.pdbx_description
1 polymer ?
#
loop_
_entity_poly.entity_id
_entity_poly.type
_entity_poly.pdbx_seq_one_letter_code
_entity_poly.pdbx_strand_id
1 'polypeptide(L)'
;MLACEDPIYYGTTGLVRDRTRLLWGDNKQVRSACLENDDNFDFGAYKWTVQLVTNESRLEKILFPIFWGLMTLSTFGNLESTTDCLEVVFIIIVLTTGLLLVTMLIGNIKVFLHATTSKKQAMQLKMRNIEWWMRRRHLPPAFKQRVRNYERQRWAAMRGVDECEMIRNLPEGLRRDIKYHLCLDLVRQVPLFQHMDNLVLENICDRVKSLIFTKGETITREGDPVQRMLFIVRGHLQSSQVLRDGLESCCMLGPGNFSGDELLSWCLRRPFVERLPPSSSTLVTLETTEAFGLESEDVKYVTQHFRYTLATPKLFFQWVI
;
A
#
# COMPACT_ATOMS: atom_id res chain seq x y z
N MET A 1 4.16 -39.24 64.50
CA MET A 1 5.05 -38.36 63.72
C MET A 1 4.30 -37.96 62.47
N LEU A 2 3.78 -36.72 62.45
CA LEU A 2 3.25 -36.10 61.24
C LEU A 2 4.43 -35.41 60.56
N ALA A 3 5.25 -36.17 59.83
CA ALA A 3 6.33 -35.60 59.03
C ALA A 3 5.78 -35.31 57.62
N CYS A 4 6.18 -34.18 57.03
CA CYS A 4 5.94 -33.96 55.61
C CYS A 4 6.74 -35.02 54.84
N GLU A 5 6.10 -35.70 53.89
CA GLU A 5 6.71 -36.80 53.16
C GLU A 5 7.75 -36.28 52.16
N ASP A 6 8.88 -36.99 52.00
CA ASP A 6 10.02 -36.53 51.19
C ASP A 6 9.61 -36.16 49.75
N PRO A 7 10.18 -35.10 49.15
CA PRO A 7 9.82 -34.69 47.78
C PRO A 7 10.12 -35.81 46.77
N ILE A 8 9.16 -36.10 45.87
CA ILE A 8 9.39 -37.06 44.78
C ILE A 8 10.11 -36.36 43.63
N TYR A 9 11.26 -36.89 43.26
CA TYR A 9 11.95 -36.54 42.02
C TYR A 9 11.26 -37.24 40.84
N TYR A 10 10.60 -36.48 39.97
CA TYR A 10 9.91 -37.00 38.77
C TYR A 10 10.87 -37.50 37.65
N GLY A 11 12.15 -37.75 37.97
CA GLY A 11 13.16 -38.29 37.05
C GLY A 11 13.33 -39.81 37.10
N THR A 12 12.58 -40.54 37.94
CA THR A 12 12.69 -42.00 38.05
C THR A 12 11.84 -42.72 37.01
N THR A 13 12.39 -43.78 36.41
CA THR A 13 11.81 -44.57 35.30
C THR A 13 10.56 -45.40 35.64
N GLY A 14 9.99 -45.23 36.83
CA GLY A 14 8.82 -45.97 37.32
C GLY A 14 7.59 -45.08 37.48
N LEU A 15 6.42 -45.58 37.08
CA LEU A 15 5.14 -44.92 37.31
C LEU A 15 4.80 -45.00 38.81
N VAL A 16 5.10 -43.95 39.58
CA VAL A 16 4.79 -43.91 41.01
C VAL A 16 3.26 -43.77 41.19
N ARG A 17 2.62 -44.86 41.60
CA ARG A 17 1.18 -44.94 41.86
C ARG A 17 0.95 -45.07 43.37
N ASP A 18 1.35 -44.05 44.12
CA ASP A 18 1.35 -44.13 45.57
C ASP A 18 -0.02 -43.82 46.17
N ARG A 19 -0.81 -44.86 46.47
CA ARG A 19 -2.10 -44.75 47.18
C ARG A 19 -1.94 -44.13 48.57
N THR A 20 -0.80 -44.32 49.20
CA THR A 20 -0.42 -43.74 50.49
C THR A 20 -0.40 -42.21 50.45
N ARG A 21 0.00 -41.59 49.33
CA ARG A 21 0.00 -40.13 49.17
C ARG A 21 -1.36 -39.51 49.00
N LEU A 22 -2.28 -40.19 48.31
CA LEU A 22 -3.66 -39.76 48.24
C LEU A 22 -4.30 -39.82 49.64
N LEU A 23 -4.01 -40.87 50.40
CA LEU A 23 -4.44 -41.01 51.80
C LEU A 23 -3.76 -39.98 52.73
N TRP A 24 -2.51 -39.62 52.47
CA TRP A 24 -1.77 -38.56 53.17
C TRP A 24 -2.36 -37.18 52.87
N GLY A 25 -2.71 -36.90 51.61
CA GLY A 25 -3.34 -35.65 51.17
C GLY A 25 -4.78 -35.46 51.66
N ASP A 26 -5.51 -36.55 51.91
CA ASP A 26 -6.87 -36.54 52.47
C ASP A 26 -6.89 -36.34 54.01
N ASN A 27 -5.72 -36.48 54.67
CA ASN A 27 -5.60 -36.27 56.11
C ASN A 27 -5.61 -34.77 56.46
N LYS A 28 -6.70 -34.30 57.08
CA LYS A 28 -6.91 -32.90 57.46
C LYS A 28 -5.79 -32.29 58.31
N GLN A 29 -5.19 -33.05 59.23
CA GLN A 29 -4.10 -32.54 60.10
C GLN A 29 -2.78 -32.35 59.36
N VAL A 30 -2.48 -33.25 58.42
CA VAL A 30 -1.29 -33.18 57.56
C VAL A 30 -1.43 -32.00 56.60
N ARG A 31 -2.62 -31.87 56.00
CA ARG A 31 -2.93 -30.77 55.10
C ARG A 31 -2.84 -29.41 55.79
N SER A 32 -3.38 -29.26 57.00
CA SER A 32 -3.23 -28.00 57.75
C SER A 32 -1.77 -27.69 58.10
N ALA A 33 -0.95 -28.72 58.39
CA ALA A 33 0.42 -28.54 58.85
C ALA A 33 1.47 -28.34 57.73
N CYS A 34 1.29 -28.98 56.57
CA CYS A 34 2.24 -28.95 55.44
C CYS A 34 1.71 -28.13 54.24
N LEU A 35 0.41 -27.82 54.13
CA LEU A 35 -0.17 -27.13 52.96
C LEU A 35 -0.82 -25.76 53.29
N GLU A 36 -1.29 -25.54 54.53
CA GLU A 36 -1.98 -24.29 54.94
C GLU A 36 -1.12 -23.36 55.81
N ASN A 37 -0.15 -23.89 56.57
CA ASN A 37 0.83 -23.09 57.30
C ASN A 37 2.09 -22.86 56.43
N ASP A 38 2.25 -21.63 55.91
CA ASP A 38 3.44 -21.17 55.14
C ASP A 38 4.75 -21.24 55.96
N ASP A 39 4.68 -21.47 57.28
CA ASP A 39 5.82 -21.43 58.20
C ASP A 39 6.67 -22.72 58.24
N ASN A 40 6.19 -23.85 57.71
CA ASN A 40 6.84 -25.16 57.89
C ASN A 40 7.66 -25.66 56.68
N PHE A 41 7.40 -25.17 55.46
CA PHE A 41 8.20 -25.55 54.28
C PHE A 41 8.06 -24.50 53.16
N ASP A 42 9.18 -23.93 52.72
CA ASP A 42 9.20 -23.00 51.60
C ASP A 42 9.17 -23.78 50.27
N PHE A 43 7.97 -23.91 49.70
CA PHE A 43 7.77 -24.61 48.42
C PHE A 43 8.29 -23.83 47.21
N GLY A 44 8.70 -22.56 47.39
CA GLY A 44 9.23 -21.68 46.35
C GLY A 44 8.52 -21.81 45.01
N ALA A 45 9.27 -22.17 43.96
CA ALA A 45 8.75 -22.25 42.59
C ALA A 45 7.66 -23.33 42.41
N TYR A 46 7.66 -24.34 43.30
CA TYR A 46 6.72 -25.45 43.28
C TYR A 46 5.45 -25.20 44.09
N LYS A 47 5.30 -24.06 44.80
CA LYS A 47 4.09 -23.69 45.55
C LYS A 47 2.82 -23.81 44.71
N TRP A 48 2.90 -23.44 43.43
CA TRP A 48 1.79 -23.57 42.47
C TRP A 48 1.43 -25.03 42.13
N THR A 49 2.37 -25.96 42.24
CA THR A 49 2.17 -27.39 41.95
C THR A 49 1.63 -28.17 43.14
N VAL A 50 1.68 -27.61 44.34
CA VAL A 50 1.14 -28.22 45.57
C VAL A 50 -0.38 -28.45 45.46
N GLN A 51 -1.10 -27.51 44.85
CA GLN A 51 -2.54 -27.65 44.56
C GLN A 51 -2.83 -28.75 43.51
N LEU A 52 -1.85 -29.12 42.70
CA LEU A 52 -1.97 -30.16 41.67
C LEU A 52 -1.96 -31.58 42.24
N VAL A 53 -1.21 -31.76 43.33
CA VAL A 53 -1.07 -33.05 44.03
C VAL A 53 -2.30 -33.33 44.89
N THR A 54 -2.92 -32.28 45.42
CA THR A 54 -4.05 -32.38 46.36
C THR A 54 -5.41 -32.55 45.68
N ASN A 55 -5.53 -32.21 44.40
CA ASN A 55 -6.79 -32.28 43.68
C ASN A 55 -6.86 -33.50 42.76
N GLU A 56 -7.98 -34.22 42.74
CA GLU A 56 -8.11 -35.47 41.97
C GLU A 56 -8.45 -35.25 40.49
N SER A 57 -8.93 -34.04 40.14
CA SER A 57 -9.44 -33.78 38.80
C SER A 57 -8.33 -33.87 37.73
N ARG A 58 -8.61 -34.61 36.65
CA ARG A 58 -7.65 -34.76 35.54
C ARG A 58 -7.47 -33.47 34.74
N LEU A 59 -8.49 -32.60 34.72
CA LEU A 59 -8.47 -31.35 33.98
C LEU A 59 -7.57 -30.32 34.66
N GLU A 60 -7.63 -30.17 35.98
CA GLU A 60 -6.73 -29.26 36.70
C GLU A 60 -5.27 -29.71 36.57
N LYS A 61 -5.01 -31.03 36.58
CA LYS A 61 -3.69 -31.61 36.34
C LYS A 61 -3.06 -31.22 35.00
N ILE A 62 -3.87 -30.92 33.98
CA ILE A 62 -3.40 -30.51 32.66
C ILE A 62 -3.39 -28.98 32.52
N LEU A 63 -4.42 -28.30 33.02
CA LEU A 63 -4.60 -26.85 32.82
C LEU A 63 -3.67 -26.00 33.70
N PHE A 64 -3.39 -26.41 34.93
CA PHE A 64 -2.54 -25.62 35.84
C PHE A 64 -1.09 -25.49 35.36
N PRO A 65 -0.41 -26.56 34.89
CA PRO A 65 0.94 -26.44 34.33
C PRO A 65 0.98 -25.58 33.07
N ILE A 66 -0.04 -25.66 32.21
CA ILE A 66 -0.17 -24.81 31.02
C ILE A 66 -0.35 -23.35 31.42
N PHE A 67 -1.21 -23.08 32.41
CA PHE A 67 -1.42 -21.75 32.96
C PHE A 67 -0.13 -21.17 33.56
N TRP A 68 0.58 -21.95 34.38
CA TRP A 68 1.87 -21.54 34.94
C TRP A 68 2.91 -21.27 33.85
N GLY A 69 3.01 -22.15 32.84
CA GLY A 69 3.91 -21.97 31.71
C GLY A 69 3.58 -20.71 30.91
N LEU A 70 2.31 -20.44 30.63
CA LEU A 70 1.87 -19.22 29.96
C LEU A 70 2.19 -17.97 30.79
N MET A 71 1.95 -17.99 32.10
CA MET A 71 2.27 -16.88 33.01
C MET A 71 3.78 -16.58 33.04
N THR A 72 4.62 -17.61 33.18
CA THR A 72 6.08 -17.46 33.27
C THR A 72 6.68 -17.05 31.92
N LEU A 73 6.19 -17.60 30.80
CA LEU A 73 6.67 -17.23 29.46
C LEU A 73 6.23 -15.82 29.03
N SER A 74 5.07 -15.35 29.49
CA SER A 74 4.54 -14.03 29.16
C SER A 74 5.05 -12.89 30.05
N THR A 75 6.01 -13.17 30.96
CA THR A 75 6.58 -12.20 31.92
C THR A 75 5.57 -11.70 32.98
N PHE A 76 4.41 -12.37 33.13
CA PHE A 76 3.39 -12.02 34.12
C PHE A 76 3.48 -12.83 35.42
N GLY A 77 4.39 -13.81 35.50
CA GLY A 77 4.52 -14.69 36.66
C GLY A 77 5.11 -13.99 37.89
N ASN A 78 4.47 -14.17 39.04
CA ASN A 78 5.10 -13.95 40.34
C ASN A 78 5.97 -15.17 40.65
N LEU A 79 7.30 -15.01 40.60
CA LEU A 79 8.24 -16.08 40.89
C LEU A 79 8.78 -15.91 42.31
N GLU A 80 8.38 -16.83 43.18
CA GLU A 80 9.03 -17.06 44.47
C GLU A 80 10.15 -18.08 44.21
N SER A 81 11.40 -17.69 44.46
CA SER A 81 12.57 -18.54 44.21
C SER A 81 13.11 -19.10 45.53
N THR A 82 13.27 -20.42 45.59
CA THR A 82 13.97 -21.14 46.67
C THR A 82 15.50 -20.99 46.53
N THR A 83 16.25 -21.44 47.54
CA THR A 83 17.73 -21.40 47.57
C THR A 83 18.42 -22.53 46.77
N ASP A 84 17.66 -23.42 46.14
CA ASP A 84 18.20 -24.54 45.38
C ASP A 84 18.75 -24.14 44.01
N CYS A 85 20.03 -24.47 43.76
CA CYS A 85 20.75 -24.06 42.55
C CYS A 85 20.09 -24.55 41.24
N LEU A 86 19.54 -25.77 41.24
CA LEU A 86 18.91 -26.35 40.04
C LEU A 86 17.60 -25.65 39.68
N GLU A 87 16.81 -25.26 40.68
CA GLU A 87 15.56 -24.52 40.49
C GLU A 87 15.83 -23.14 39.90
N VAL A 88 16.83 -22.43 40.44
CA VAL A 88 17.25 -21.12 39.96
C VAL A 88 17.71 -21.19 38.50
N VAL A 89 18.53 -22.19 38.14
CA VAL A 89 18.98 -22.37 36.74
C VAL A 89 17.81 -22.66 35.80
N PHE A 90 16.87 -23.52 36.21
CA PHE A 90 15.68 -23.81 35.41
C PHE A 90 14.83 -22.55 35.17
N ILE A 91 14.57 -21.78 36.22
CA ILE A 91 13.81 -20.52 36.15
C ILE A 91 14.50 -19.52 35.22
N ILE A 92 15.83 -19.36 35.33
CA ILE A 92 16.61 -18.48 34.44
C ILE A 92 16.40 -18.90 32.98
N ILE A 93 16.51 -20.19 32.65
CA ILE A 93 16.34 -20.68 31.26
C ILE A 93 14.91 -20.39 30.75
N VAL A 94 13.89 -20.67 31.56
CA VAL A 94 12.48 -20.46 31.17
C VAL A 94 12.20 -18.97 30.97
N LEU A 95 12.66 -18.11 31.89
CA LEU A 95 12.49 -16.65 31.78
C LEU A 95 13.23 -16.08 30.57
N THR A 96 14.47 -16.51 30.33
CA THR A 96 15.26 -16.04 29.19
C THR A 96 14.59 -16.46 27.88
N THR A 97 14.09 -17.70 27.81
CA THR A 97 13.37 -18.21 26.63
C THR A 97 12.05 -17.46 26.42
N GLY A 98 11.27 -17.23 27.49
CA GLY A 98 10.03 -16.45 27.43
C GLY A 98 10.26 -15.03 26.94
N LEU A 99 11.27 -14.33 27.49
CA LEU A 99 11.65 -12.99 27.07
C LEU A 99 12.04 -12.93 25.59
N LEU A 100 12.83 -13.91 25.11
CA LEU A 100 13.20 -14.01 23.70
C LEU A 100 11.98 -14.21 22.80
N LEU A 101 11.07 -15.13 23.17
CA LEU A 101 9.84 -15.40 22.41
C LEU A 101 8.93 -14.17 22.33
N VAL A 102 8.69 -13.49 23.46
CA VAL A 102 7.86 -12.28 23.51
C VAL A 102 8.49 -11.15 22.69
N THR A 103 9.80 -10.95 22.81
CA THR A 103 10.52 -9.91 22.04
C THR A 103 10.43 -10.19 20.53
N MET A 104 10.64 -11.44 20.11
CA MET A 104 10.49 -11.84 18.70
C MET A 104 9.06 -11.64 18.20
N LEU A 105 8.05 -12.02 19.00
CA LEU A 105 6.64 -11.83 18.66
C LEU A 105 6.31 -10.35 18.45
N ILE A 106 6.73 -9.49 19.39
CA ILE A 106 6.53 -8.03 19.30
C ILE A 106 7.23 -7.48 18.05
N GLY A 107 8.46 -7.94 17.77
CA GLY A 107 9.20 -7.55 16.56
C GLY A 107 8.45 -7.89 15.27
N ASN A 108 7.98 -9.14 15.16
CA ASN A 108 7.23 -9.60 14.00
C ASN A 108 5.91 -8.85 13.81
N ILE A 109 5.16 -8.60 14.88
CA ILE A 109 3.92 -7.81 14.83
C ILE A 109 4.22 -6.38 14.37
N LYS A 110 5.29 -5.74 14.87
CA LYS A 110 5.68 -4.40 14.42
C LYS A 110 6.01 -4.35 12.93
N VAL A 111 6.79 -5.31 12.43
CA VAL A 111 7.15 -5.40 11.01
C VAL A 111 5.91 -5.62 10.14
N PHE A 112 5.04 -6.54 10.53
CA PHE A 112 3.77 -6.79 9.85
C PHE A 112 2.89 -5.54 9.82
N LEU A 113 2.68 -4.90 10.97
CA LEU A 113 1.86 -3.70 11.10
C LEU A 113 2.43 -2.56 10.25
N HIS A 114 3.74 -2.36 10.25
CA HIS A 114 4.41 -1.38 9.41
C HIS A 114 4.24 -1.69 7.92
N ALA A 115 4.41 -2.95 7.50
CA ALA A 115 4.21 -3.36 6.11
C ALA A 115 2.79 -3.05 5.62
N THR A 116 1.76 -3.33 6.43
CA THR A 116 0.36 -3.07 6.07
C THR A 116 -0.03 -1.59 6.18
N THR A 117 0.54 -0.84 7.13
CA THR A 117 0.07 0.52 7.48
C THR A 117 0.90 1.64 6.85
N SER A 118 2.13 1.36 6.41
CA SER A 118 3.08 2.36 5.88
C SER A 118 2.49 3.22 4.76
N LYS A 119 1.87 2.61 3.75
CA LYS A 119 1.24 3.33 2.63
C LYS A 119 0.11 4.25 3.08
N LYS A 120 -0.73 3.79 4.01
CA LYS A 120 -1.84 4.58 4.57
C LYS A 120 -1.30 5.77 5.36
N GLN A 121 -0.27 5.56 6.18
CA GLN A 121 0.39 6.63 6.94
C GLN A 121 1.05 7.66 6.02
N ALA A 122 1.73 7.22 4.96
CA ALA A 122 2.33 8.11 3.97
C ALA A 122 1.27 9.01 3.30
N MET A 123 0.14 8.43 2.89
CA MET A 123 -0.98 9.18 2.32
C MET A 123 -1.59 10.17 3.34
N GLN A 124 -1.76 9.76 4.59
CA GLN A 124 -2.27 10.66 5.65
C GLN A 124 -1.33 11.83 5.90
N LEU A 125 -0.02 11.58 5.91
CA LEU A 125 0.99 12.64 6.04
C LEU A 125 0.94 13.60 4.85
N LYS A 126 0.88 13.08 3.62
CA LYS A 126 0.73 13.88 2.40
C LYS A 126 -0.51 14.78 2.46
N MET A 127 -1.67 14.21 2.81
CA MET A 127 -2.92 14.95 2.93
C MET A 127 -2.85 16.04 4.01
N ARG A 128 -2.19 15.76 5.15
CA ARG A 128 -1.96 16.77 6.21
C ARG A 128 -1.11 17.94 5.71
N ASN A 129 -0.06 17.65 4.94
CA ASN A 129 0.82 18.67 4.38
C ASN A 129 0.07 19.53 3.35
N ILE A 130 -0.74 18.92 2.49
CA ILE A 130 -1.59 19.63 1.52
C ILE A 130 -2.59 20.53 2.26
N GLU A 131 -3.25 20.02 3.30
CA GLU A 131 -4.21 20.79 4.09
C GLU A 131 -3.55 21.99 4.81
N TRP A 132 -2.36 21.78 5.36
CA TRP A 132 -1.57 22.87 5.94
C TRP A 132 -1.21 23.92 4.89
N TRP A 133 -0.73 23.50 3.71
CA TRP A 133 -0.40 24.40 2.61
C TRP A 133 -1.61 25.19 2.12
N MET A 134 -2.77 24.55 1.95
CA MET A 134 -4.01 25.20 1.53
C MET A 134 -4.50 26.24 2.54
N ARG A 135 -4.33 25.97 3.84
CA ARG A 135 -4.63 26.94 4.90
C ARG A 135 -3.67 28.13 4.86
N ARG A 136 -2.37 27.86 4.73
CA ARG A 136 -1.32 28.89 4.67
C ARG A 136 -1.50 29.85 3.49
N ARG A 137 -2.01 29.35 2.36
CA ARG A 137 -2.26 30.13 1.14
C ARG A 137 -3.68 30.72 1.06
N HIS A 138 -4.49 30.58 2.11
CA HIS A 138 -5.85 31.11 2.19
C HIS A 138 -6.75 30.70 1.00
N LEU A 139 -6.66 29.44 0.54
CA LEU A 139 -7.51 28.99 -0.57
C LEU A 139 -9.00 29.05 -0.20
N PRO A 140 -9.87 29.48 -1.14
CA PRO A 140 -11.32 29.43 -0.97
C PRO A 140 -11.82 27.99 -0.73
N PRO A 141 -12.97 27.81 -0.05
CA PRO A 141 -13.48 26.48 0.33
C PRO A 141 -13.77 25.59 -0.89
N ALA A 142 -14.23 26.17 -2.01
CA ALA A 142 -14.48 25.43 -3.24
C ALA A 142 -13.20 24.76 -3.79
N PHE A 143 -12.09 25.49 -3.84
CA PHE A 143 -10.80 24.93 -4.28
C PHE A 143 -10.27 23.87 -3.31
N LYS A 144 -10.41 24.09 -2.00
CA LYS A 144 -10.00 23.10 -0.99
C LYS A 144 -10.73 21.77 -1.18
N GLN A 145 -12.04 21.81 -1.42
CA GLN A 145 -12.82 20.59 -1.67
C GLN A 145 -12.42 19.93 -2.98
N ARG A 146 -12.20 20.70 -4.05
CA ARG A 146 -11.71 20.17 -5.33
C ARG A 146 -10.37 19.46 -5.18
N VAL A 147 -9.39 20.06 -4.49
CA VAL A 147 -8.07 19.44 -4.23
C VAL A 147 -8.20 18.18 -3.38
N ARG A 148 -9.02 18.18 -2.32
CA ARG A 148 -9.26 16.99 -1.49
C ARG A 148 -9.89 15.84 -2.29
N ASN A 149 -10.86 16.16 -3.14
CA ASN A 149 -11.49 15.18 -4.00
C ASN A 149 -10.50 14.63 -5.03
N TYR A 150 -9.68 15.50 -5.62
CA TYR A 150 -8.64 15.10 -6.55
C TYR A 150 -7.68 14.09 -5.92
N GLU A 151 -7.10 14.41 -4.76
CA GLU A 151 -6.14 13.53 -4.08
C GLU A 151 -6.77 12.20 -3.62
N ARG A 152 -8.04 12.20 -3.18
CA ARG A 152 -8.75 10.98 -2.79
C ARG A 152 -9.01 10.06 -3.99
N GLN A 153 -9.49 10.61 -5.09
CA GLN A 153 -9.78 9.84 -6.30
C GLN A 153 -8.48 9.33 -6.93
N ARG A 154 -7.45 10.18 -7.01
CA ARG A 154 -6.11 9.78 -7.46
C ARG A 154 -5.54 8.63 -6.63
N TRP A 155 -5.67 8.69 -5.29
CA TRP A 155 -5.24 7.60 -4.41
C TRP A 155 -6.04 6.31 -4.62
N ALA A 156 -7.36 6.42 -4.82
CA ALA A 156 -8.22 5.27 -5.07
C ALA A 156 -7.89 4.57 -6.41
N ALA A 157 -7.61 5.34 -7.46
CA ALA A 157 -7.23 4.82 -8.78
C ALA A 157 -5.85 4.16 -8.78
N MET A 158 -4.83 4.86 -8.28
CA MET A 158 -3.45 4.36 -8.34
C MET A 158 -3.02 3.48 -7.15
N ARG A 159 -3.84 3.36 -6.11
CA ARG A 159 -3.50 2.69 -4.83
C ARG A 159 -2.18 3.19 -4.22
N GLY A 160 -1.82 4.45 -4.48
CA GLY A 160 -0.60 5.06 -3.99
C GLY A 160 0.67 4.73 -4.75
N VAL A 161 0.56 4.18 -5.96
CA VAL A 161 1.70 3.91 -6.83
C VAL A 161 1.83 5.06 -7.83
N ASP A 162 2.94 5.78 -7.80
CA ASP A 162 3.27 6.77 -8.83
C ASP A 162 4.19 6.11 -9.87
N GLU A 163 3.70 5.93 -11.10
CA GLU A 163 4.44 5.27 -12.18
C GLU A 163 5.77 5.96 -12.45
N CYS A 164 5.78 7.30 -12.41
CA CYS A 164 6.98 8.10 -12.61
C CYS A 164 8.01 7.84 -11.50
N GLU A 165 7.57 7.67 -10.25
CA GLU A 165 8.49 7.33 -9.15
C GLU A 165 9.00 5.89 -9.23
N MET A 166 8.17 4.94 -9.69
CA MET A 166 8.58 3.55 -9.85
C MET A 166 9.74 3.39 -10.83
N ILE A 167 9.69 4.10 -11.96
CA ILE A 167 10.74 4.00 -12.98
C ILE A 167 11.89 4.98 -12.76
N ARG A 168 11.79 5.91 -11.80
CA ARG A 168 12.77 7.00 -11.60
C ARG A 168 14.20 6.50 -11.43
N ASN A 169 14.37 5.41 -10.67
CA ASN A 169 15.67 4.84 -10.34
C ASN A 169 16.21 3.88 -11.41
N LEU A 170 15.44 3.58 -12.45
CA LEU A 170 15.89 2.74 -13.55
C LEU A 170 16.85 3.51 -14.47
N PRO A 171 17.82 2.84 -15.12
CA PRO A 171 18.66 3.44 -16.14
C PRO A 171 17.84 4.05 -17.27
N GLU A 172 18.36 5.12 -17.88
CA GLU A 172 17.66 5.88 -18.93
C GLU A 172 17.16 5.02 -20.08
N GLY A 173 17.97 4.09 -20.59
CA GLY A 173 17.57 3.19 -21.67
C GLY A 173 16.32 2.37 -21.30
N LEU A 174 16.33 1.74 -20.12
CA LEU A 174 15.20 0.91 -19.68
C LEU A 174 13.93 1.75 -19.46
N ARG A 175 14.05 2.99 -18.97
CA ARG A 175 12.90 3.90 -18.86
C ARG A 175 12.29 4.21 -20.23
N ARG A 176 13.13 4.42 -21.25
CA ARG A 176 12.67 4.66 -22.63
C ARG A 176 11.98 3.44 -23.21
N ASP A 177 12.55 2.24 -23.02
CA ASP A 177 11.96 1.00 -23.51
C ASP A 177 10.58 0.74 -22.87
N ILE A 178 10.46 0.96 -21.56
CA ILE A 178 9.18 0.84 -20.84
C ILE A 178 8.18 1.86 -21.37
N LYS A 179 8.56 3.14 -21.48
CA LYS A 179 7.66 4.17 -22.03
C LYS A 179 7.20 3.79 -23.43
N TYR A 180 8.14 3.45 -24.32
CA TYR A 180 7.87 3.05 -25.69
C TYR A 180 6.86 1.91 -25.73
N HIS A 181 7.05 0.85 -24.94
CA HIS A 181 6.11 -0.27 -24.87
C HIS A 181 4.71 0.15 -24.40
N LEU A 182 4.59 1.11 -23.48
CA LEU A 182 3.30 1.57 -22.95
C LEU A 182 2.55 2.54 -23.89
N CYS A 183 3.26 3.39 -24.63
CA CYS A 183 2.64 4.43 -25.47
C CYS A 183 2.55 4.08 -26.96
N LEU A 184 3.35 3.15 -27.48
CA LEU A 184 3.48 2.93 -28.92
C LEU A 184 2.13 2.67 -29.61
N ASP A 185 1.33 1.77 -29.05
CA ASP A 185 0.05 1.38 -29.64
C ASP A 185 -0.94 2.54 -29.67
N LEU A 186 -0.91 3.39 -28.64
CA LEU A 186 -1.74 4.59 -28.54
C LEU A 186 -1.28 5.68 -29.51
N VAL A 187 0.03 5.91 -29.62
CA VAL A 187 0.59 6.88 -30.56
C VAL A 187 0.29 6.46 -32.01
N ARG A 188 0.36 5.17 -32.33
CA ARG A 188 0.05 4.65 -33.67
C ARG A 188 -1.42 4.76 -34.08
N GLN A 189 -2.35 4.99 -33.15
CA GLN A 189 -3.75 5.25 -33.49
C GLN A 189 -3.94 6.58 -34.22
N VAL A 190 -2.98 7.51 -34.10
CA VAL A 190 -3.00 8.75 -34.87
C VAL A 190 -2.55 8.43 -36.31
N PRO A 191 -3.41 8.65 -37.33
CA PRO A 191 -3.10 8.28 -38.72
C PRO A 191 -1.79 8.89 -39.25
N LEU A 192 -1.45 10.09 -38.78
CA LEU A 192 -0.20 10.77 -39.12
C LEU A 192 1.03 10.01 -38.62
N PHE A 193 0.96 9.40 -37.43
CA PHE A 193 2.09 8.72 -36.80
C PHE A 193 2.24 7.26 -37.25
N GLN A 194 1.17 6.64 -37.75
CA GLN A 194 1.17 5.24 -38.17
C GLN A 194 2.27 4.88 -39.19
N HIS A 195 2.60 5.82 -40.08
CA HIS A 195 3.54 5.61 -41.19
C HIS A 195 4.93 6.20 -40.93
N MET A 196 5.19 6.68 -39.72
CA MET A 196 6.49 7.25 -39.37
C MET A 196 7.52 6.17 -39.04
N ASP A 197 8.79 6.50 -39.28
CA ASP A 197 9.91 5.64 -38.91
C ASP A 197 9.91 5.39 -37.39
N ASN A 198 10.33 4.19 -36.97
CA ASN A 198 10.39 3.81 -35.56
C ASN A 198 11.22 4.79 -34.71
N LEU A 199 12.26 5.40 -35.29
CA LEU A 199 13.08 6.41 -34.63
C LEU A 199 12.27 7.66 -34.25
N VAL A 200 11.30 8.07 -35.08
CA VAL A 200 10.43 9.21 -34.81
C VAL A 200 9.43 8.85 -33.72
N LEU A 201 8.83 7.65 -33.82
CA LEU A 201 7.91 7.12 -32.81
C LEU A 201 8.56 7.00 -31.44
N GLU A 202 9.80 6.52 -31.37
CA GLU A 202 10.58 6.45 -30.13
C GLU A 202 10.82 7.84 -29.53
N ASN A 203 11.14 8.83 -30.37
CA ASN A 203 11.30 10.22 -29.94
C ASN A 203 10.00 10.85 -29.43
N ILE A 204 8.86 10.53 -30.05
CA ILE A 204 7.54 10.97 -29.57
C ILE A 204 7.26 10.32 -28.20
N CYS A 205 7.42 9.00 -28.11
CA CYS A 205 7.14 8.22 -26.90
C CYS A 205 8.02 8.62 -25.71
N ASP A 206 9.27 9.03 -25.91
CA ASP A 206 10.11 9.53 -24.80
C ASP A 206 9.59 10.85 -24.21
N ARG A 207 8.94 11.69 -25.02
CA ARG A 207 8.43 13.03 -24.64
C ARG A 207 7.04 12.99 -24.02
N VAL A 208 6.30 11.90 -24.22
CA VAL A 208 4.98 11.69 -23.64
C VAL A 208 5.06 11.65 -22.10
N LYS A 209 4.09 12.29 -21.45
CA LYS A 209 3.95 12.34 -19.98
C LYS A 209 2.68 11.65 -19.53
N SER A 210 2.76 10.83 -18.47
CA SER A 210 1.56 10.23 -17.84
C SER A 210 0.77 11.31 -17.09
N LEU A 211 -0.54 11.36 -17.31
CA LEU A 211 -1.49 12.32 -16.75
C LEU A 211 -2.68 11.57 -16.17
N ILE A 212 -3.20 12.09 -15.05
CA ILE A 212 -4.38 11.55 -14.39
C ILE A 212 -5.35 12.68 -14.11
N PHE A 213 -6.57 12.51 -14.62
CA PHE A 213 -7.66 13.44 -14.44
C PHE A 213 -8.75 12.79 -13.59
N THR A 214 -9.30 13.58 -12.68
CA THR A 214 -10.30 13.10 -11.72
C THR A 214 -11.70 13.34 -12.23
N LYS A 215 -12.67 12.50 -11.83
CA LYS A 215 -14.04 12.56 -12.36
C LYS A 215 -14.65 13.96 -12.21
N GLY A 216 -15.25 14.46 -13.30
CA GLY A 216 -15.91 15.76 -13.36
C GLY A 216 -14.95 16.93 -13.60
N GLU A 217 -13.68 16.66 -13.85
CA GLU A 217 -12.69 17.66 -14.23
C GLU A 217 -12.85 18.03 -15.71
N THR A 218 -12.97 19.33 -15.96
CA THR A 218 -12.90 19.92 -17.30
C THR A 218 -11.44 20.07 -17.70
N ILE A 219 -11.02 19.34 -18.72
CA ILE A 219 -9.65 19.33 -19.23
C ILE A 219 -9.41 20.56 -20.11
N THR A 220 -10.33 20.86 -21.01
CA THR A 220 -10.26 21.98 -21.96
C THR A 220 -11.67 22.43 -22.29
N ARG A 221 -11.90 23.73 -22.48
CA ARG A 221 -13.18 24.25 -22.96
C ARG A 221 -13.09 24.57 -24.45
N GLU A 222 -14.22 24.51 -25.14
CA GLU A 222 -14.31 24.93 -26.53
C GLU A 222 -13.77 26.38 -26.67
N GLY A 223 -12.87 26.59 -27.62
CA GLY A 223 -12.21 27.88 -27.85
C GLY A 223 -10.92 28.13 -27.04
N ASP A 224 -10.65 27.35 -25.98
CA ASP A 224 -9.39 27.45 -25.23
C ASP A 224 -8.20 27.01 -26.12
N PRO A 225 -7.00 27.57 -25.93
CA PRO A 225 -5.83 27.14 -26.67
C PRO A 225 -5.46 25.68 -26.34
N VAL A 226 -5.37 24.83 -27.36
CA VAL A 226 -4.95 23.43 -27.21
C VAL A 226 -3.46 23.39 -26.85
N GLN A 227 -3.14 22.95 -25.64
CA GLN A 227 -1.75 22.92 -25.15
C GLN A 227 -1.05 21.59 -25.36
N ARG A 228 -1.81 20.49 -25.46
CA ARG A 228 -1.30 19.13 -25.52
C ARG A 228 -2.25 18.21 -26.28
N MET A 229 -1.68 17.21 -26.96
CA MET A 229 -2.43 16.06 -27.43
C MET A 229 -2.60 15.07 -26.27
N LEU A 230 -3.77 14.44 -26.18
CA LEU A 230 -4.07 13.44 -25.15
C LEU A 230 -4.37 12.10 -25.80
N PHE A 231 -3.77 11.04 -25.28
CA PHE A 231 -4.02 9.65 -25.65
C PHE A 231 -4.64 8.93 -24.46
N ILE A 232 -5.87 8.44 -24.62
CA ILE A 232 -6.63 7.87 -23.50
C ILE A 232 -6.20 6.42 -23.29
N VAL A 233 -5.63 6.13 -22.12
CA VAL A 233 -5.21 4.78 -21.73
C VAL A 233 -6.37 4.05 -21.06
N ARG A 234 -7.02 4.73 -20.09
CA ARG A 234 -8.14 4.22 -19.32
C ARG A 234 -9.09 5.36 -18.97
N GLY A 235 -10.36 5.05 -18.83
CA GLY A 235 -11.39 6.03 -18.53
C GLY A 235 -12.12 6.51 -19.78
N HIS A 236 -13.11 7.38 -19.57
CA HIS A 236 -13.88 7.99 -20.64
C HIS A 236 -13.99 9.50 -20.44
N LEU A 237 -13.81 10.21 -21.55
CA LEU A 237 -14.02 11.64 -21.66
C LEU A 237 -15.31 11.91 -22.46
N GLN A 238 -16.06 12.90 -22.03
CA GLN A 238 -17.13 13.50 -22.80
C GLN A 238 -16.57 14.70 -23.57
N SER A 239 -16.75 14.71 -24.89
CA SER A 239 -16.45 15.82 -25.78
C SER A 239 -17.76 16.48 -26.19
N SER A 240 -17.98 17.72 -25.77
CA SER A 240 -19.19 18.49 -26.04
C SER A 240 -18.88 19.67 -26.95
N GLN A 241 -19.62 19.83 -28.05
CA GLN A 241 -19.48 20.94 -28.99
C GLN A 241 -20.82 21.66 -29.17
N VAL A 242 -20.80 22.98 -29.18
CA VAL A 242 -22.00 23.79 -29.45
C VAL A 242 -22.17 23.96 -30.96
N LEU A 243 -23.23 23.39 -31.53
CA LEU A 243 -23.56 23.59 -32.95
C LEU A 243 -24.13 24.99 -33.19
N ARG A 244 -24.08 25.44 -34.45
CA ARG A 244 -24.59 26.75 -34.88
C ARG A 244 -26.07 26.98 -34.56
N ASP A 245 -26.85 25.90 -34.43
CA ASP A 245 -28.28 25.94 -34.10
C ASP A 245 -28.55 25.98 -32.58
N GLY A 246 -27.50 26.10 -31.76
CA GLY A 246 -27.59 26.07 -30.29
C GLY A 246 -27.75 24.67 -29.69
N LEU A 247 -27.74 23.62 -30.52
CA LEU A 247 -27.78 22.23 -30.08
C LEU A 247 -26.38 21.77 -29.64
N GLU A 248 -26.28 21.13 -28.48
CA GLU A 248 -25.02 20.52 -28.02
C GLU A 248 -24.87 19.11 -28.59
N SER A 249 -23.80 18.87 -29.37
CA SER A 249 -23.40 17.52 -29.76
C SER A 249 -22.41 16.97 -28.74
N CYS A 250 -22.67 15.75 -28.26
CA CYS A 250 -21.81 15.07 -27.31
C CYS A 250 -21.27 13.77 -27.91
N CYS A 251 -19.95 13.62 -27.83
CA CYS A 251 -19.19 12.43 -28.20
C CYS A 251 -18.51 11.85 -26.96
N MET A 252 -18.35 10.53 -26.94
CA MET A 252 -17.63 9.81 -25.90
C MET A 252 -16.29 9.34 -26.46
N LEU A 253 -15.20 9.72 -25.80
CA LEU A 253 -13.84 9.28 -26.13
C LEU A 253 -13.41 8.26 -25.07
N GLY A 254 -13.11 7.04 -25.51
CA GLY A 254 -12.70 5.94 -24.63
C GLY A 254 -11.23 5.57 -24.78
N PRO A 255 -10.82 4.45 -24.18
CA PRO A 255 -9.47 3.90 -24.33
C PRO A 255 -9.11 3.68 -25.81
N GLY A 256 -7.95 4.18 -26.21
CA GLY A 256 -7.50 4.12 -27.61
C GLY A 256 -8.08 5.21 -28.53
N ASN A 257 -8.81 6.18 -27.98
CA ASN A 257 -9.06 7.45 -28.65
C ASN A 257 -8.03 8.49 -28.22
N PHE A 258 -7.86 9.51 -29.06
CA PHE A 258 -7.02 10.67 -28.78
C PHE A 258 -7.81 11.97 -28.96
N SER A 259 -7.24 13.07 -28.46
CA SER A 259 -7.77 14.43 -28.61
C SER A 259 -6.62 15.43 -28.74
N GLY A 260 -6.89 16.63 -29.27
CA GLY A 260 -5.89 17.68 -29.48
C GLY A 260 -5.21 17.62 -30.85
N ASP A 261 -5.80 16.94 -31.83
CA ASP A 261 -5.28 16.77 -33.19
C ASP A 261 -5.19 18.08 -33.98
N GLU A 262 -5.84 19.14 -33.50
CA GLU A 262 -5.66 20.50 -34.01
C GLU A 262 -4.17 20.90 -33.98
N LEU A 263 -3.38 20.40 -33.02
CA LEU A 263 -1.94 20.63 -32.94
C LEU A 263 -1.16 20.08 -34.13
N LEU A 264 -1.62 19.00 -34.75
CA LEU A 264 -1.00 18.43 -35.95
C LEU A 264 -1.17 19.38 -37.13
N SER A 265 -2.41 19.86 -37.35
CA SER A 265 -2.70 20.82 -38.42
C SER A 265 -1.95 22.15 -38.20
N TRP A 266 -1.85 22.60 -36.95
CA TRP A 266 -1.11 23.80 -36.57
C TRP A 266 0.38 23.72 -36.94
N CYS A 267 1.05 22.60 -36.65
CA CYS A 267 2.47 22.40 -36.97
C CYS A 267 2.73 22.35 -38.49
N LEU A 268 1.77 21.85 -39.26
CA LEU A 268 1.87 21.70 -40.71
C LEU A 268 1.50 22.98 -41.48
N ARG A 269 0.80 23.93 -40.84
CA ARG A 269 0.33 25.18 -41.46
C ARG A 269 1.48 26.04 -42.04
N ARG A 270 1.21 26.70 -43.17
CA ARG A 270 2.10 27.67 -43.85
C ARG A 270 1.31 28.92 -44.28
N PRO A 271 1.76 30.15 -43.96
CA PRO A 271 2.87 30.49 -43.05
C PRO A 271 2.59 30.00 -41.63
N PHE A 272 3.65 29.68 -40.88
CA PHE A 272 3.50 29.21 -39.51
C PHE A 272 3.10 30.36 -38.59
N VAL A 273 2.16 30.10 -37.68
CA VAL A 273 1.66 31.08 -36.70
C VAL A 273 1.91 30.52 -35.30
N GLU A 274 2.61 31.26 -34.44
CA GLU A 274 2.98 30.76 -33.10
C GLU A 274 1.79 30.59 -32.15
N ARG A 275 0.67 31.28 -32.42
CA ARG A 275 -0.55 31.15 -31.63
C ARG A 275 -1.13 29.74 -31.74
N LEU A 276 -1.37 29.11 -30.59
CA LEU A 276 -1.98 27.79 -30.49
C LEU A 276 -3.39 27.76 -31.09
N PRO A 277 -3.81 26.63 -31.68
CA PRO A 277 -5.15 26.46 -32.21
C PRO A 277 -6.18 26.43 -31.07
N PRO A 278 -7.39 26.95 -31.29
CA PRO A 278 -8.49 26.80 -30.35
C PRO A 278 -9.02 25.36 -30.34
N SER A 279 -9.43 24.87 -29.18
CA SER A 279 -10.07 23.57 -28.99
C SER A 279 -11.42 23.51 -29.69
N SER A 280 -11.68 22.46 -30.47
CA SER A 280 -12.96 22.31 -31.17
C SER A 280 -14.13 21.95 -30.26
N SER A 281 -13.85 21.44 -29.06
CA SER A 281 -14.86 20.99 -28.11
C SER A 281 -14.44 21.19 -26.66
N THR A 282 -15.42 21.09 -25.76
CA THR A 282 -15.20 21.03 -24.31
C THR A 282 -15.03 19.58 -23.88
N LEU A 283 -13.91 19.28 -23.21
CA LEU A 283 -13.56 17.95 -22.73
C LEU A 283 -13.76 17.85 -21.21
N VAL A 284 -14.63 16.93 -20.78
CA VAL A 284 -14.93 16.67 -19.38
C VAL A 284 -14.75 15.19 -19.07
N THR A 285 -14.12 14.88 -17.96
CA THR A 285 -13.95 13.49 -17.49
C THR A 285 -15.22 12.95 -16.85
N LEU A 286 -15.65 11.76 -17.27
CA LEU A 286 -16.82 11.08 -16.67
C LEU A 286 -16.43 10.12 -15.54
N GLU A 287 -15.20 9.63 -15.59
CA GLU A 287 -14.57 8.82 -14.56
C GLU A 287 -13.10 9.21 -14.40
N THR A 288 -12.40 8.60 -13.44
CA THR A 288 -10.96 8.85 -13.29
C THR A 288 -10.27 8.33 -14.55
N THR A 289 -9.64 9.24 -15.29
CA THR A 289 -9.10 8.96 -16.62
C THR A 289 -7.59 9.04 -16.56
N GLU A 290 -6.93 7.99 -17.01
CA GLU A 290 -5.48 7.91 -17.19
C GLU A 290 -5.18 8.15 -18.67
N ALA A 291 -4.33 9.12 -18.94
CA ALA A 291 -3.99 9.51 -20.30
C ALA A 291 -2.52 9.84 -20.42
N PHE A 292 -1.99 9.64 -21.61
CA PHE A 292 -0.68 10.14 -22.00
C PHE A 292 -0.84 11.50 -22.66
N GLY A 293 -0.02 12.48 -22.28
CA GLY A 293 -0.02 13.82 -22.83
C GLY A 293 1.26 14.13 -23.60
N LEU A 294 1.14 14.67 -24.81
CA LEU A 294 2.25 15.20 -25.60
C LEU A 294 2.06 16.72 -25.75
N GLU A 295 2.97 17.49 -25.16
CA GLU A 295 2.84 18.96 -25.15
C GLU A 295 3.05 19.56 -26.55
N SER A 296 2.41 20.69 -26.82
CA SER A 296 2.48 21.39 -28.11
C SER A 296 3.92 21.74 -28.53
N GLU A 297 4.79 22.06 -27.57
CA GLU A 297 6.22 22.29 -27.81
C GLU A 297 6.93 21.03 -28.32
N ASP A 298 6.59 19.87 -27.76
CA ASP A 298 7.14 18.58 -28.17
C ASP A 298 6.63 18.17 -29.55
N VAL A 299 5.34 18.40 -29.85
CA VAL A 299 4.78 18.20 -31.19
C VAL A 299 5.49 19.09 -32.22
N LYS A 300 5.70 20.37 -31.89
CA LYS A 300 6.44 21.32 -32.74
C LYS A 300 7.87 20.86 -32.97
N TYR A 301 8.56 20.38 -31.93
CA TYR A 301 9.91 19.86 -32.04
C TYR A 301 9.98 18.67 -32.99
N VAL A 302 9.13 17.65 -32.79
CA VAL A 302 9.10 16.45 -33.62
C VAL A 302 8.78 16.81 -35.08
N THR A 303 7.79 17.67 -35.29
CA THR A 303 7.37 18.06 -36.63
C THR A 303 8.38 18.93 -37.37
N GLN A 304 9.21 19.71 -36.67
CA GLN A 304 10.30 20.49 -37.25
C GLN A 304 11.56 19.66 -37.51
N HIS A 305 11.89 18.73 -36.61
CA HIS A 305 13.09 17.91 -36.70
C HIS A 305 12.95 16.79 -37.75
N PHE A 306 11.76 16.18 -37.85
CA PHE A 306 11.48 15.08 -38.79
C PHE A 306 10.62 15.52 -39.97
N ARG A 307 10.83 16.76 -40.45
CA ARG A 307 10.06 17.35 -41.55
C ARG A 307 10.02 16.50 -42.81
N TYR A 308 11.10 15.80 -43.13
CA TYR A 308 11.20 14.98 -44.33
C TYR A 308 10.23 13.79 -44.32
N THR A 309 10.01 13.18 -43.15
CA THR A 309 9.07 12.06 -42.96
C THR A 309 7.61 12.50 -43.01
N LEU A 310 7.33 13.74 -42.58
CA LEU A 310 5.99 14.34 -42.54
C LEU A 310 5.52 14.93 -43.87
N ALA A 311 6.46 15.33 -44.74
CA ALA A 311 6.17 16.03 -45.99
C ALA A 311 5.86 15.11 -47.18
N THR A 312 5.80 13.79 -46.99
CA THR A 312 5.45 12.88 -48.09
C THR A 312 4.00 13.11 -48.57
N PRO A 313 3.77 13.36 -49.87
CA PRO A 313 2.50 13.86 -50.40
C PRO A 313 1.31 12.89 -50.27
N LYS A 314 1.54 11.62 -49.89
CA LYS A 314 0.47 10.63 -49.68
C LYS A 314 -0.33 10.87 -48.39
N LEU A 315 0.26 11.48 -47.36
CA LEU A 315 -0.40 11.76 -46.08
C LEU A 315 -1.17 13.09 -46.08
N PHE A 316 -0.76 14.05 -46.91
CA PHE A 316 -1.35 15.39 -46.97
C PHE A 316 -2.75 15.38 -47.61
N PHE A 317 -3.01 14.46 -48.55
CA PHE A 317 -4.29 14.39 -49.29
C PHE A 317 -5.44 13.76 -48.50
N GLN A 318 -5.19 13.06 -47.40
CA GLN A 318 -6.24 12.42 -46.59
C GLN A 318 -6.75 13.33 -45.45
N TRP A 319 -6.12 14.49 -45.23
CA TRP A 319 -6.46 15.43 -44.16
C TRP A 319 -7.00 16.79 -44.66
N VAL A 320 -7.00 17.03 -45.98
CA VAL A 320 -7.40 18.33 -46.59
C VAL A 320 -8.75 18.23 -47.34
N ILE A 321 -9.43 17.08 -47.29
CA ILE A 321 -10.77 16.90 -47.87
C ILE A 321 -11.79 16.62 -46.76
#